data_AF-A0A7J3CJ23-F1
#
_entry.id   AF-A0A7J3CJ23-F1
#
_cell.length_a   1.000
_cell.length_b   1.000
_cell.length_c   1.000
_cell.angle_alpha   90.00
_cell.angle_beta   90.00
_cell.angle_gamma   90.00
#
_symmetry.space_group_name_H-M   'P 1'
#
loop_
_entity.id
_entity.type
_entity.pdbx_description
1 polymer ?
#
loop_
_entity_poly.entity_id
_entity_poly.type
_entity_poly.pdbx_seq_one_letter_code
_entity_poly.pdbx_strand_id
1 'polypeptide(L)'
;MKNRINNMLFEEVANFYEKIEGISSRLGMMDTLAEMFKKANKDEIKQLVYLTQGIVAPPFTGVEIGIAEKFDEEAIARATGFPRSEVEKLYKKKGDLGEVAKELIEQSKQKKVIKERLTINSVYDTFYKIATTTGEGSQEKKILLL
;
A
#
# COMPACT_ATOMS: atom_id res chain seq x y z
N MET A 1 -24.98 -19.15 13.15
CA MET A 1 -24.62 -18.58 11.82
C MET A 1 -23.53 -17.53 12.04
N LYS A 2 -22.29 -17.78 11.59
CA LYS A 2 -21.23 -16.76 11.62
C LYS A 2 -21.58 -15.76 10.51
N ASN A 3 -21.93 -14.51 10.86
CA ASN A 3 -21.95 -13.42 9.90
C ASN A 3 -20.56 -13.38 9.24
N ARG A 4 -20.47 -13.70 7.95
CA ARG A 4 -19.27 -13.42 7.19
C ARG A 4 -19.25 -11.90 7.02
N ILE A 5 -18.43 -11.23 7.82
CA ILE A 5 -18.07 -9.84 7.58
C ILE A 5 -17.31 -9.86 6.26
N ASN A 6 -17.90 -9.26 5.23
CA ASN A 6 -17.26 -9.16 3.92
C ASN A 6 -16.36 -7.94 3.95
N ASN A 7 -15.09 -8.14 4.30
CA ASN A 7 -14.10 -7.06 4.36
C ASN A 7 -13.86 -6.46 2.98
N MET A 8 -13.68 -5.15 2.92
CA MET A 8 -13.35 -4.45 1.67
C MET A 8 -11.93 -4.81 1.23
N LEU A 9 -11.79 -5.09 -0.07
CA LEU A 9 -10.48 -5.41 -0.63
C LEU A 9 -9.70 -4.13 -0.89
N PHE A 10 -8.38 -4.21 -0.70
CA PHE A 10 -7.50 -3.07 -0.97
C PHE A 10 -7.43 -2.71 -2.46
N GLU A 11 -7.71 -3.67 -3.35
CA GLU A 11 -7.91 -3.41 -4.78
C GLU A 11 -9.06 -2.42 -5.03
N GLU A 12 -10.15 -2.51 -4.26
CA GLU A 12 -11.26 -1.57 -4.39
C GLU A 12 -10.85 -0.17 -3.94
N VAL A 13 -10.05 -0.06 -2.88
CA VAL A 13 -9.47 1.21 -2.40
C VAL A 13 -8.54 1.82 -3.44
N ALA A 14 -7.64 1.01 -4.04
CA ALA A 14 -6.74 1.46 -5.09
C ALA A 14 -7.51 2.01 -6.31
N ASN A 15 -8.59 1.33 -6.72
CA ASN A 15 -9.46 1.81 -7.80
C ASN A 15 -10.15 3.14 -7.46
N PHE A 16 -10.48 3.40 -6.19
CA PHE A 16 -10.98 4.71 -5.77
C PHE A 16 -9.90 5.78 -5.82
N TYR A 17 -8.67 5.46 -5.42
CA TYR A 17 -7.54 6.40 -5.50
C TYR A 17 -7.21 6.79 -6.95
N GLU A 18 -7.20 5.83 -7.89
CA GLU A 18 -7.01 6.10 -9.32
C GLU A 18 -8.11 7.01 -9.89
N LYS A 19 -9.37 6.81 -9.46
CA LYS A 19 -10.47 7.73 -9.82
C LYS A 19 -10.25 9.13 -9.26
N ILE A 20 -9.83 9.25 -8.01
CA ILE A 20 -9.59 10.53 -7.34
C ILE A 20 -8.46 11.30 -8.03
N GLU A 21 -7.40 10.60 -8.44
CA GLU A 21 -6.27 11.19 -9.17
C GLU A 21 -6.70 11.86 -10.48
N GLY A 22 -7.71 11.30 -11.16
CA GLY A 22 -8.30 11.89 -12.36
C GLY A 22 -9.27 13.07 -12.13
N ILE A 23 -9.61 13.40 -10.89
CA ILE A 23 -10.58 14.47 -10.56
C ILE A 23 -9.83 15.74 -10.14
N SER A 24 -10.09 16.87 -10.80
CA SER A 24 -9.49 18.17 -10.42
C SER A 24 -10.32 18.95 -9.39
N SER A 25 -11.63 18.68 -9.29
CA SER A 25 -12.51 19.42 -8.39
C SER A 25 -12.49 18.85 -6.97
N ARG A 26 -12.30 19.71 -5.96
CA ARG A 26 -12.33 19.30 -4.54
C ARG A 26 -13.65 18.63 -4.16
N LEU A 27 -14.78 19.13 -4.67
CA LEU A 27 -16.10 18.56 -4.40
C LEU A 27 -16.20 17.14 -4.98
N GLY A 28 -15.74 16.91 -6.21
CA GLY A 28 -15.74 15.57 -6.79
C GLY A 28 -14.81 14.60 -6.05
N MET A 29 -13.66 15.05 -5.56
CA MET A 29 -12.80 14.22 -4.70
C MET A 29 -13.53 13.85 -3.40
N MET A 30 -14.20 14.81 -2.77
CA MET A 30 -14.97 14.60 -1.54
C MET A 30 -16.13 13.61 -1.75
N ASP A 31 -16.89 13.76 -2.83
CA ASP A 31 -17.98 12.84 -3.18
C ASP A 31 -17.47 11.41 -3.40
N THR A 32 -16.33 11.27 -4.09
CA THR A 32 -15.71 9.97 -4.37
C THR A 32 -15.20 9.30 -3.07
N LEU A 33 -14.55 10.06 -2.18
CA LEU A 33 -14.13 9.57 -0.87
C LEU A 33 -15.33 9.18 -0.01
N ALA A 34 -16.42 9.97 -0.04
CA ALA A 34 -17.63 9.65 0.69
C ALA A 34 -18.29 8.36 0.18
N GLU A 35 -18.25 8.10 -1.13
CA GLU A 35 -18.69 6.81 -1.70
C GLU A 35 -17.82 5.65 -1.20
N MET A 36 -16.48 5.81 -1.22
CA MET A 36 -15.55 4.81 -0.71
C MET A 36 -15.82 4.47 0.76
N PHE A 37 -15.95 5.47 1.62
CA PHE A 37 -16.21 5.26 3.05
C PHE A 37 -17.56 4.60 3.34
N LYS A 38 -18.58 4.82 2.50
CA LYS A 38 -19.89 4.15 2.65
C LYS A 38 -19.83 2.65 2.31
N LYS A 39 -18.84 2.21 1.54
CA LYS A 39 -18.65 0.80 1.16
C LYS A 39 -17.86 0.00 2.19
N ALA A 40 -17.01 0.65 2.98
CA ALA A 40 -16.22 0.01 4.02
C ALA A 40 -17.08 -0.36 5.24
N ASN A 41 -16.75 -1.47 5.92
CA ASN A 41 -17.39 -1.82 7.17
C ASN A 41 -16.95 -0.87 8.29
N LYS A 42 -17.79 -0.74 9.33
CA LYS A 42 -17.55 0.18 10.46
C LYS A 42 -16.19 -0.05 11.14
N ASP A 43 -15.75 -1.30 11.22
CA ASP A 43 -14.48 -1.73 11.82
C ASP A 43 -13.26 -1.51 10.92
N GLU A 44 -13.45 -1.15 9.65
CA GLU A 44 -12.40 -0.85 8.67
C GLU A 44 -12.16 0.66 8.52
N ILE A 45 -13.12 1.51 8.90
CA ILE A 45 -13.07 2.97 8.68
C ILE A 45 -11.81 3.60 9.25
N LYS A 46 -11.40 3.21 10.46
CA LYS A 46 -10.21 3.77 11.10
C LYS A 46 -8.96 3.50 10.27
N GLN A 47 -8.76 2.25 9.86
CA GLN A 47 -7.63 1.80 9.05
C GLN A 47 -7.67 2.44 7.67
N LEU A 48 -8.84 2.51 7.04
CA LEU A 48 -9.02 3.14 5.73
C LEU A 48 -8.64 4.62 5.77
N VAL A 49 -9.13 5.37 6.77
CA VAL A 49 -8.80 6.80 6.93
C VAL A 49 -7.29 7.00 7.11
N TYR A 50 -6.62 6.17 7.91
CA TYR A 50 -5.18 6.25 8.09
C TYR A 50 -4.43 5.97 6.77
N LEU A 51 -4.79 4.90 6.06
CA LEU A 51 -4.19 4.56 4.77
C LEU A 51 -4.42 5.65 3.71
N THR A 52 -5.60 6.26 3.65
CA THR A 52 -5.90 7.38 2.75
C THR A 52 -5.04 8.60 3.03
N GLN A 53 -4.67 8.83 4.29
CA GLN A 53 -3.78 9.91 4.69
C GLN A 53 -2.29 9.56 4.57
N GLY A 54 -1.94 8.33 4.18
CA GLY A 54 -0.55 7.87 4.12
C GLY A 54 0.11 7.67 5.49
N ILE A 55 -0.68 7.50 6.55
CA ILE A 55 -0.18 7.29 7.92
C ILE A 55 -0.72 5.97 8.49
N VAL A 56 -0.14 5.48 9.58
CA VAL A 56 -0.62 4.30 10.30
C VAL A 56 -1.01 4.57 11.75
N ALA A 57 -0.72 5.77 12.25
CA ALA A 57 -1.07 6.22 13.58
C ALA A 57 -1.18 7.75 13.60
N PRO A 58 -1.85 8.34 14.61
CA PRO A 58 -1.88 9.79 14.77
C PRO A 58 -0.48 10.39 14.96
N PRO A 59 -0.18 11.58 14.42
CA PRO A 59 1.16 12.19 14.49
C PRO A 59 1.71 12.32 15.92
N PHE A 60 0.84 12.59 16.90
CA PHE A 60 1.24 12.74 18.30
C PHE A 60 1.73 11.44 18.97
N THR A 61 1.58 10.29 18.31
CA THR A 61 2.07 9.00 18.83
C THR A 61 3.53 8.72 18.47
N GLY A 62 4.11 9.47 17.52
CA GLY A 62 5.48 9.27 17.04
C GLY A 62 5.70 7.98 16.23
N VAL A 63 4.63 7.27 15.84
CA VAL A 63 4.73 6.07 15.00
C VAL A 63 4.71 6.47 13.53
N GLU A 64 5.85 6.30 12.87
CA GLU A 64 6.05 6.57 11.45
C GLU A 64 6.48 5.29 10.73
N ILE A 65 6.07 5.12 9.46
CA ILE A 65 6.47 3.95 8.66
C ILE A 65 8.00 3.88 8.54
N GLY A 66 8.64 5.04 8.35
CA GLY A 66 10.09 5.19 8.40
C GLY A 66 10.82 4.26 7.44
N ILE A 67 10.35 4.20 6.18
CA ILE A 67 11.00 3.50 5.08
C ILE A 67 11.62 4.54 4.15
N ALA A 68 12.87 4.31 3.75
CA ALA A 68 13.52 5.09 2.69
C ALA A 68 13.23 4.45 1.32
N GLU A 69 13.13 5.27 0.27
CA GLU A 69 12.85 4.82 -1.12
C GLU A 69 13.76 3.67 -1.58
N LYS A 70 15.02 3.66 -1.12
CA LYS A 70 15.99 2.59 -1.41
C LYS A 70 15.58 1.20 -0.92
N PHE A 71 14.70 1.12 0.08
CA PHE A 71 14.15 -0.14 0.58
C PHE A 71 12.94 -0.55 -0.25
N ASP A 72 12.15 0.40 -0.74
CA ASP A 72 11.04 0.13 -1.66
C ASP A 72 11.59 -0.39 -3.00
N GLU A 73 12.66 0.21 -3.53
CA GLU A 73 13.37 -0.31 -4.71
C GLU A 73 13.83 -1.76 -4.53
N GLU A 74 14.40 -2.08 -3.36
CA GLU A 74 14.87 -3.42 -3.01
C GLU A 74 13.70 -4.40 -2.85
N ALA A 75 12.61 -3.98 -2.22
CA ALA A 75 11.40 -4.78 -2.06
C ALA A 75 10.77 -5.11 -3.43
N ILE A 76 10.65 -4.11 -4.32
CA ILE A 76 10.17 -4.32 -5.69
C ILE A 76 11.06 -5.29 -6.44
N ALA A 77 12.39 -5.13 -6.38
CA ALA A 77 13.34 -6.03 -7.02
C ALA A 77 13.14 -7.49 -6.54
N ARG A 78 13.01 -7.70 -5.23
CA ARG A 78 12.79 -9.03 -4.65
C ARG A 78 11.43 -9.62 -5.02
N ALA A 79 10.36 -8.82 -4.93
CA ALA A 79 8.99 -9.25 -5.21
C ALA A 79 8.75 -9.58 -6.68
N THR A 80 9.48 -8.92 -7.59
CA THR A 80 9.31 -9.08 -9.04
C THR A 80 10.38 -9.97 -9.67
N GLY A 81 11.53 -10.14 -9.00
CA GLY A 81 12.68 -10.90 -9.50
C GLY A 81 13.58 -10.14 -10.47
N PHE A 82 13.29 -8.87 -10.74
CA PHE A 82 14.15 -8.03 -11.56
C PHE A 82 15.35 -7.53 -10.74
N PRO A 83 16.51 -7.29 -11.36
CA PRO A 83 17.63 -6.66 -10.68
C PRO A 83 17.24 -5.28 -10.17
N ARG A 84 17.70 -4.92 -8.97
CA ARG A 84 17.48 -3.57 -8.40
C ARG A 84 17.92 -2.44 -9.33
N SER A 85 18.99 -2.62 -10.09
CA SER A 85 19.46 -1.63 -11.08
C SER A 85 18.44 -1.35 -12.18
N GLU A 86 17.56 -2.31 -12.49
CA GLU A 86 16.47 -2.13 -13.44
C GLU A 86 15.33 -1.30 -12.83
N VAL A 87 14.99 -1.58 -11.56
CA VAL A 87 14.04 -0.78 -10.78
C VAL A 87 14.50 0.68 -10.71
N GLU A 88 15.76 0.92 -10.33
CA GLU A 88 16.36 2.27 -10.25
C GLU A 88 16.34 2.98 -11.62
N LYS A 89 16.62 2.27 -12.70
CA LYS A 89 16.59 2.83 -14.06
C LYS A 89 15.18 3.25 -14.48
N LEU A 90 14.18 2.42 -14.20
CA LEU A 90 12.79 2.76 -14.49
C LEU A 90 12.31 3.90 -13.60
N TYR A 91 12.68 3.91 -12.32
CA TYR A 91 12.32 4.99 -11.41
C TYR A 91 12.90 6.33 -11.86
N LYS A 92 14.18 6.37 -12.24
CA LYS A 92 14.81 7.57 -12.84
C LYS A 92 14.10 8.06 -14.10
N LYS A 93 13.51 7.15 -14.89
CA LYS A 93 12.80 7.48 -16.13
C LYS A 93 11.39 8.00 -15.88
N LYS A 94 10.67 7.41 -14.92
CA LYS A 94 9.25 7.69 -14.66
C LYS A 94 9.03 8.76 -13.59
N GLY A 95 9.89 8.83 -12.59
CA GLY A 95 9.74 9.72 -11.44
C GLY A 95 8.72 9.22 -10.41
N ASP A 96 8.04 8.10 -10.66
CA ASP A 96 7.06 7.50 -9.76
C ASP A 96 7.38 6.02 -9.52
N LEU A 97 7.59 5.64 -8.25
CA LEU A 97 7.96 4.28 -7.88
C LEU A 97 6.77 3.31 -7.86
N GLY A 98 5.55 3.82 -7.65
CA GLY A 98 4.32 3.05 -7.73
C GLY A 98 4.03 2.59 -9.16
N GLU A 99 4.25 3.45 -10.16
CA GLU A 99 4.18 3.06 -11.57
C GLU A 99 5.22 2.00 -11.94
N VAL A 100 6.44 2.12 -11.41
CA VAL A 100 7.51 1.12 -11.62
C VAL A 100 7.11 -0.21 -11.01
N ALA A 101 6.58 -0.22 -9.79
CA ALA A 101 6.11 -1.43 -9.12
C ALA A 101 4.99 -2.10 -9.92
N LYS A 102 3.98 -1.35 -10.38
CA LYS A 102 2.88 -1.84 -11.23
C LYS A 102 3.41 -2.51 -12.50
N GLU A 103 4.28 -1.81 -13.23
CA GLU A 103 4.85 -2.30 -14.48
C GLU A 103 5.67 -3.59 -14.29
N LEU A 104 6.54 -3.64 -13.28
CA LEU A 104 7.39 -4.80 -13.04
C LEU A 104 6.61 -6.01 -12.49
N ILE A 105 5.58 -5.79 -11.68
CA ILE A 105 4.67 -6.86 -11.22
C ILE A 105 3.91 -7.48 -12.40
N GLU A 106 3.48 -6.67 -13.38
CA GLU A 106 2.81 -7.15 -14.58
C GLU A 106 3.75 -7.96 -15.51
N GLN A 107 5.01 -7.57 -15.60
CA GLN A 107 6.03 -8.24 -16.42
C GLN A 107 6.68 -9.46 -15.74
N SER A 108 6.59 -9.57 -14.42
CA SER A 108 7.25 -10.64 -13.67
C SER A 108 6.73 -12.02 -14.06
N LYS A 109 7.68 -12.93 -14.33
CA LYS A 109 7.42 -14.36 -14.55
C LYS A 109 7.50 -15.19 -13.27
N GLN A 110 7.86 -14.58 -12.14
CA GLN A 110 7.76 -15.27 -10.86
C GLN A 110 6.30 -15.69 -10.69
N LYS A 111 6.06 -16.95 -10.28
CA LYS A 111 4.70 -17.39 -10.02
C LYS A 111 4.10 -16.38 -9.05
N LYS A 112 3.01 -15.71 -9.47
CA LYS A 112 2.12 -15.02 -8.54
C LYS A 112 1.73 -16.09 -7.52
N VAL A 113 2.43 -16.17 -6.40
CA VAL A 113 1.92 -16.88 -5.25
C VAL A 113 0.57 -16.23 -5.07
N ILE A 114 -0.50 -17.01 -5.23
CA ILE A 114 -1.85 -16.52 -4.98
C ILE A 114 -1.88 -16.22 -3.49
N LYS A 115 -1.38 -15.04 -3.12
CA LYS A 115 -1.58 -14.45 -1.81
C LYS A 115 -3.06 -14.16 -1.77
N GLU A 116 -3.66 -14.47 -0.63
CA GLU A 116 -5.02 -14.06 -0.31
C GLU A 116 -5.23 -12.61 -0.75
N ARG A 117 -6.40 -12.30 -1.30
CA ARG A 117 -6.71 -10.94 -1.73
C ARG A 117 -6.49 -10.00 -0.55
N LEU A 118 -5.71 -8.94 -0.77
CA LEU A 118 -5.37 -7.99 0.29
C LEU A 118 -6.64 -7.28 0.76
N THR A 119 -6.86 -7.27 2.06
CA THR A 119 -7.91 -6.48 2.73
C THR A 119 -7.34 -5.20 3.29
N ILE A 120 -8.20 -4.22 3.60
CA ILE A 120 -7.79 -2.99 4.31
C ILE A 120 -7.02 -3.33 5.58
N ASN A 121 -7.54 -4.25 6.39
CA ASN A 121 -6.94 -4.64 7.66
C ASN A 121 -5.57 -5.29 7.47
N SER A 122 -5.43 -6.24 6.55
CA SER A 122 -4.13 -6.89 6.31
C SER A 122 -3.05 -5.91 5.83
N VAL A 123 -3.43 -4.93 5.00
CA VAL A 123 -2.50 -3.89 4.52
C VAL A 123 -2.12 -2.95 5.66
N TYR A 124 -3.10 -2.47 6.42
CA TYR A 124 -2.86 -1.62 7.59
C TYR A 124 -1.97 -2.31 8.63
N ASP A 125 -2.27 -3.57 8.99
CA ASP A 125 -1.50 -4.33 9.98
C ASP A 125 -0.05 -4.53 9.51
N THR A 126 0.16 -4.74 8.22
CA THR A 126 1.50 -4.86 7.63
C THR A 126 2.27 -3.54 7.76
N PHE A 127 1.67 -2.40 7.37
CA PHE A 127 2.33 -1.10 7.51
C PHE A 127 2.55 -0.70 8.96
N TYR A 128 1.62 -1.02 9.87
CA TYR A 128 1.78 -0.77 11.30
C TYR A 128 2.93 -1.62 11.88
N LYS A 129 3.04 -2.88 11.46
CA LYS A 129 4.16 -3.76 11.82
C LYS A 129 5.49 -3.22 11.30
N ILE A 130 5.54 -2.73 10.07
CA ILE A 130 6.73 -2.07 9.53
C ILE A 130 7.11 -0.86 10.39
N ALA A 131 6.16 0.01 10.70
CA ALA A 131 6.38 1.23 11.49
C ALA A 131 6.91 0.93 12.90
N THR A 132 6.45 -0.16 13.51
CA THR A 132 6.84 -0.57 14.87
C THR A 132 8.05 -1.51 14.91
N THR A 133 8.55 -1.97 13.76
CA THR A 133 9.74 -2.85 13.69
C THR A 133 11.01 -2.04 13.90
N THR A 134 11.72 -2.32 15.00
CA THR A 134 12.95 -1.63 15.42
C THR A 134 14.03 -2.64 15.85
N GLY A 135 15.23 -2.14 16.18
CA GLY A 135 16.36 -2.95 16.61
C GLY A 135 17.22 -3.50 15.46
N GLU A 136 18.14 -4.39 15.80
CA GLU A 136 19.07 -5.01 14.87
C GLU A 136 18.32 -5.86 13.81
N GLY A 137 18.73 -5.72 12.55
CA GLY A 137 18.09 -6.39 11.42
C GLY A 137 16.69 -5.87 11.08
N SER A 138 16.25 -4.76 11.67
CA SER A 138 14.93 -4.16 11.39
C SER A 138 14.77 -3.76 9.92
N GLN A 139 15.82 -3.24 9.28
CA GLN A 139 15.79 -2.84 7.87
C GLN A 139 15.42 -4.01 6.95
N GLU A 140 16.13 -5.14 7.09
CA GLU A 140 15.86 -6.35 6.32
C GLU A 140 14.45 -6.90 6.57
N LYS A 141 13.99 -6.89 7.83
CA LYS A 141 12.61 -7.29 8.17
C LYS A 141 11.56 -6.40 7.51
N LYS A 142 11.80 -5.08 7.47
CA LYS A 142 10.89 -4.13 6.82
C LYS A 142 10.81 -4.39 5.31
N ILE A 143 11.94 -4.64 4.65
CA ILE A 143 12.00 -4.98 3.21
C ILE A 143 11.22 -6.26 2.90
N LEU A 144 11.28 -7.27 3.79
CA LEU A 144 10.56 -8.53 3.60
C LEU A 144 9.04 -8.44 3.89
N LEU A 145 8.60 -7.39 4.59
CA LEU A 145 7.18 -7.15 4.87
C LEU A 145 6.47 -6.40 3.72
N LEU A 146 7.23 -5.67 2.90
CA LEU A 146 6.78 -5.05 1.66
C LEU A 146 6.56 -6.11 0.57
#